data_AF-A0A968SVE9-F1
#
_entry.id   AF-A0A968SVE9-F1
#
_cell.length_a   1.000
_cell.length_b   1.000
_cell.length_c   1.000
_cell.angle_alpha   90.00
_cell.angle_beta   90.00
_cell.angle_gamma   90.00
#
_symmetry.space_group_name_H-M   'P 1'
#
loop_
_entity.id
_entity.type
_entity.pdbx_description
1 polymer ?
#
loop_
_entity_poly.entity_id
_entity_poly.type
_entity_poly.pdbx_seq_one_letter_code
_entity_poly.pdbx_strand_id
1 'polypeptide(L)' 'MLKQELADVHAKIETLEAEREEIYRDSRVDEAEHPRLAEITQELEVLWDLRRRIEAAMSAGLDALPVPPPANPHEMIG' A
#
# COMPACT_ATOMS: atom_id res chain seq x y z
N MET A 1 -2.49 -17.61 -3.20
CA MET A 1 -2.96 -17.85 -1.83
C MET A 1 -2.94 -16.51 -1.11
N LEU A 2 -4.08 -16.06 -0.57
CA LEU A 2 -4.20 -14.76 0.11
C LEU A 2 -3.18 -14.54 1.24
N LYS A 3 -2.79 -15.60 1.95
CA LYS A 3 -1.79 -15.51 3.03
C LYS A 3 -0.40 -15.10 2.53
N GLN A 4 0.03 -15.60 1.37
CA GLN A 4 1.31 -15.20 0.78
C GLN A 4 1.22 -13.76 0.28
N GLU A 5 0.13 -13.42 -0.39
CA GLU A 5 -0.12 -12.06 -0.89
C GLU A 5 -0.14 -11.03 0.25
N LEU A 6 -0.74 -11.37 1.40
CA LEU A 6 -0.70 -10.53 2.59
C LEU A 6 0.73 -10.31 3.11
N ALA A 7 1.54 -11.36 3.14
CA ALA A 7 2.94 -11.26 3.56
C ALA A 7 3.77 -10.38 2.61
N ASP A 8 3.53 -10.51 1.30
CA ASP A 8 4.20 -9.69 0.28
C ASP A 8 3.78 -8.21 0.40
N VAL A 9 2.49 -7.94 0.65
CA VAL A 9 1.97 -6.59 0.92
C VAL A 9 2.59 -6.00 2.18
N HIS A 10 2.69 -6.76 3.27
CA HIS A 10 3.34 -6.29 4.51
C HIS A 10 4.82 -5.95 4.28
N ALA A 11 5.57 -6.83 3.63
CA ALA A 11 6.99 -6.59 3.35
C ALA A 11 7.19 -5.33 2.49
N LYS A 12 6.27 -5.08 1.54
CA LYS A 12 6.34 -3.90 0.68
C LYS A 12 5.98 -2.62 1.42
N ILE A 13 4.98 -2.65 2.30
CA ILE A 13 4.65 -1.53 3.19
C ILE A 13 5.84 -1.18 4.08
N GLU A 14 6.47 -2.17 4.72
CA GLU A 14 7.65 -1.96 5.57
C GLU A 14 8.81 -1.32 4.79
N THR A 15 9.04 -1.77 3.55
CA THR A 15 10.10 -1.23 2.69
C THR A 15 9.85 0.24 2.35
N LEU A 16 8.61 0.59 1.96
CA LEU A 16 8.24 1.95 1.58
C LEU A 16 8.19 2.90 2.78
N GLU A 17 7.73 2.43 3.95
CA GLU A 17 7.77 3.21 5.20
C GLU A 17 9.21 3.51 5.62
N ALA A 18 10.14 2.55 5.49
CA ALA A 18 11.55 2.76 5.76
C ALA A 18 12.18 3.77 4.78
N GLU A 19 11.86 3.68 3.49
CA GLU A 19 12.30 4.65 2.48
C GLU A 19 11.76 6.05 2.79
N ARG A 20 10.48 6.16 3.17
CA ARG A 20 9.86 7.43 3.57
C ARG A 20 10.57 8.05 4.77
N GLU A 21 10.86 7.23 5.80
CA GLU A 21 11.58 7.68 6.98
C GLU A 21 13.01 8.15 6.65
N GLU A 22 13.71 7.44 5.77
CA GLU A 22 15.04 7.84 5.31
C GLU A 22 15.02 9.19 4.58
N ILE A 23 14.06 9.40 3.67
CA ILE A 23 13.89 10.68 2.97
C ILE A 23 13.61 11.81 3.97
N TYR A 24 12.72 11.60 4.94
CA TYR A 24 12.45 12.60 5.97
C TYR A 24 13.69 12.92 6.82
N ARG A 25 14.51 11.90 7.12
CA ARG A 25 15.73 12.06 7.91
C ARG A 25 16.84 12.78 7.14
N ASP A 26 17.02 12.46 5.87
CA ASP A 26 18.11 12.97 5.04
C ASP A 26 17.79 14.37 4.50
N SER A 27 16.58 14.57 4.00
CA SER A 27 16.26 15.76 3.19
C SER A 27 15.67 16.93 3.98
N ARG A 28 15.17 16.75 5.22
CA ARG A 28 14.40 17.79 5.95
C ARG A 28 13.33 18.50 5.07
N VAL A 29 12.83 17.80 4.05
CA VAL A 29 11.86 18.32 3.08
C VAL A 29 10.46 17.82 3.39
N ASP A 30 9.47 18.63 3.05
CA ASP A 30 8.04 18.28 3.11
C ASP A 30 7.60 17.50 1.86
N GLU A 31 6.43 16.84 1.95
CA GLU A 31 5.83 16.02 0.88
C GLU A 31 5.71 16.71 -0.49
N ALA A 32 5.65 18.05 -0.50
CA ALA A 32 5.54 18.85 -1.71
C ALA A 32 6.87 19.06 -2.46
N GLU A 33 8.01 18.85 -1.82
CA GLU A 33 9.34 19.16 -2.37
C GLU A 33 10.07 17.92 -2.88
N HIS A 34 9.62 16.72 -2.52
CA HIS A 34 10.28 15.47 -2.90
C HIS A 34 9.35 14.56 -3.72
N PRO A 35 9.48 14.51 -5.07
CA PRO A 35 8.58 13.77 -5.94
C PRO A 35 8.48 12.28 -5.58
N ARG A 36 9.58 11.69 -5.10
CA ARG A 36 9.60 10.30 -4.63
C ARG A 36 8.73 10.06 -3.39
N LEU A 37 8.60 11.05 -2.53
CA LEU A 37 7.84 10.92 -1.30
C LEU A 37 6.32 10.97 -1.60
N ALA A 38 5.89 11.77 -2.58
CA ALA A 38 4.53 11.73 -3.11
C ALA A 38 4.18 10.38 -3.76
N GLU A 39 5.11 9.78 -4.51
CA GLU A 39 4.95 8.42 -5.07
C GLU A 39 4.80 7.37 -3.96
N ILE A 40 5.69 7.40 -2.95
CA ILE A 40 5.65 6.47 -1.82
C ILE A 40 4.32 6.60 -1.07
N THR A 41 3.83 7.82 -0.82
CA THR A 41 2.55 8.03 -0.15
C THR A 41 1.39 7.43 -0.93
N GLN A 42 1.31 7.64 -2.25
CA GLN A 42 0.28 7.04 -3.09
C GLN A 42 0.37 5.50 -3.12
N GLU A 43 1.59 4.95 -3.21
CA GLU A 43 1.81 3.51 -3.21
C GLU A 43 1.40 2.87 -1.86
N LEU A 44 1.71 3.54 -0.74
CA LEU A 44 1.29 3.12 0.59
C LEU A 44 -0.24 3.11 0.75
N GLU A 45 -0.95 4.11 0.23
CA GLU A 45 -2.42 4.11 0.25
C GLU A 45 -3.02 2.88 -0.47
N VAL A 46 -2.50 2.55 -1.65
CA VAL A 46 -2.91 1.36 -2.42
C VAL A 46 -2.64 0.09 -1.63
N LEU A 47 -1.46 -0.04 -1.05
CA LEU A 47 -1.06 -1.24 -0.32
C LEU A 47 -1.85 -1.42 0.98
N TRP A 48 -2.15 -0.34 1.69
CA TRP A 48 -3.03 -0.39 2.87
C TRP A 48 -4.45 -0.80 2.50
N ASP A 49 -4.97 -0.34 1.37
CA ASP A 49 -6.27 -0.78 0.88
C ASP A 49 -6.27 -2.26 0.51
N LEU A 50 -5.27 -2.70 -0.25
CA LEU A 50 -5.11 -4.09 -0.65
C LEU A 50 -5.00 -5.01 0.57
N ARG A 51 -4.21 -4.62 1.59
CA ARG A 51 -4.12 -5.32 2.86
C ARG A 51 -5.49 -5.51 3.49
N ARG A 52 -6.29 -4.44 3.62
CA ARG A 52 -7.64 -4.50 4.21
C ARG A 52 -8.55 -5.45 3.44
N ARG A 53 -8.49 -5.44 2.11
CA ARG A 53 -9.27 -6.36 1.27
C ARG A 53 -8.87 -7.81 1.47
N ILE A 54 -7.57 -8.10 1.53
CA ILE A 54 -7.04 -9.45 1.75
C ILE A 54 -7.47 -9.95 3.13
N GLU A 55 -7.31 -9.14 4.18
CA GLU A 55 -7.75 -9.47 5.54
C GLU A 55 -9.26 -9.74 5.60
N ALA A 56 -10.08 -8.93 4.93
CA ALA A 56 -11.53 -9.13 4.84
C ALA A 56 -11.89 -10.43 4.09
N ALA A 57 -11.25 -10.72 2.96
CA ALA A 57 -11.47 -11.95 2.20
C ALA A 57 -11.09 -13.19 3.01
N MET A 58 -9.95 -13.15 3.73
CA MET A 58 -9.53 -14.22 4.63
C MET A 58 -10.52 -14.41 5.78
N SER A 59 -11.03 -13.33 6.38
CA SER A 59 -12.04 -13.40 7.45
C SER A 59 -13.39 -13.95 6.95
N ALA A 60 -13.71 -13.78 5.67
CA ALA A 60 -14.91 -14.32 5.04
C ALA A 60 -14.74 -15.78 4.58
N GLY A 61 -13.55 -16.38 4.77
CA GLY A 61 -13.24 -17.74 4.32
C GLY A 61 -13.10 -17.87 2.80
N LEU A 62 -12.78 -16.78 2.09
CA LEU A 62 -12.52 -16.79 0.67
C LEU A 62 -11.07 -17.21 0.39
N ASP A 63 -10.86 -17.95 -0.69
CA ASP A 63 -9.52 -18.37 -1.13
C ASP A 63 -8.82 -17.32 -2.02
N ALA A 64 -9.58 -16.32 -2.49
CA ALA A 64 -9.12 -15.24 -3.37
C ALA A 64 -9.93 -13.95 -3.16
N LEU A 65 -9.38 -12.81 -3.62
CA LEU A 65 -10.09 -11.53 -3.60
C LEU A 65 -11.25 -11.56 -4.59
N PRO A 66 -12.49 -11.22 -4.16
CA PRO A 66 -13.67 -11.28 -5.02
C PRO A 66 -13.71 -10.14 -6.05
N VAL A 67 -13.00 -9.05 -5.82
CA VAL A 67 -12.86 -7.91 -6.74
C VAL A 67 -11.38 -7.51 -6.78
N PRO A 68 -10.72 -7.52 -7.95
CA PRO A 68 -9.35 -7.04 -8.05
C PRO A 68 -9.28 -5.56 -7.69
N PRO A 69 -8.16 -5.07 -7.11
CA PRO A 69 -7.99 -3.64 -6.90
C PRO A 69 -8.10 -2.89 -8.24
N PRO A 70 -8.70 -1.69 -8.26
CA PRO A 70 -8.72 -0.87 -9.47
C PRO A 70 -7.29 -0.53 -9.87
N ALA A 71 -7.06 -0.40 -11.18
CA ALA A 71 -5.75 -0.07 -11.72
C ALA A 71 -5.24 1.29 -11.24
N ASN A 72 -6.16 2.22 -10.93
CA ASN A 72 -5.85 3.48 -10.27
C ASN A 72 -6.58 3.61 -8.93
N PRO A 73 -5.89 3.92 -7.82
CA PRO A 73 -6.54 4.16 -6.52
C PRO A 73 -7.55 5.31 -6.53
N HIS A 74 -7.37 6.31 -7.40
CA HIS A 74 -8.30 7.42 -7.57
C HIS A 74 -9.66 7.00 -8.17
N GLU A 75 -9.76 5.82 -8.78
CA GLU A 75 -11.01 5.27 -9.31
C GLU A 75 -11.86 4.59 -8.22
N MET A 76 -11.41 4.58 -6.97
CA MET A 76 -12.19 4.06 -5.83
C MET A 76 -13.26 5.02 -5.30
N ILE A 77 -13.32 6.25 -5.81
CA ILE A 77 -14.37 7.23 -5.45
C ILE A 77 -15.44 7.20 -6.55
N GLY A 78 -16.43 6.32 -6.39
CA GLY A 78 -17.61 6.19 -7.25
C GLY A 78 -18.78 5.57 -6.52
#